data_AF-A0A811K4V3-F1
#
_entry.id   AF-A0A811K4V3-F1
#
_cell.length_a   1.000
_cell.length_b   1.000
_cell.length_c   1.000
_cell.angle_alpha   90.00
_cell.angle_beta   90.00
_cell.angle_gamma   90.00
#
_symmetry.space_group_name_H-M   'P 1'
#
loop_
_entity.id
_entity.type
_entity.pdbx_description
1 polymer ?
#
loop_
_entity_poly.entity_id
_entity_poly.type
_entity_poly.pdbx_seq_one_letter_code
_entity_poly.pdbx_strand_id
1 'polypeptide(L)'
;MSSSCSSIDLGIDPDIDDALPDSLVNDIELFADHINNLKNSLNPNSYVPDGESKCVQVHAALSLVSQSVRDLLVRYPIFKTAQVLIPASQLVHSIKEINFENATNDYGRTLQCIEKLEAAVGSTLRLSV
;
A
#
# COMPACT_ATOMS: atom_id res chain seq x y z
N MET A 1 -38.44 -25.33 -15.03
CA MET A 1 -37.71 -25.41 -13.75
C MET A 1 -36.89 -26.69 -13.78
N SER A 2 -35.56 -26.56 -13.73
CA SER A 2 -34.63 -27.38 -12.93
C SER A 2 -33.20 -27.10 -13.41
N SER A 3 -32.43 -26.57 -12.45
CA SER A 3 -31.03 -26.17 -12.52
C SER A 3 -30.13 -27.41 -12.49
N SER A 4 -29.09 -27.44 -13.33
CA SER A 4 -27.94 -28.33 -13.13
C SER A 4 -26.84 -27.51 -12.48
N CYS A 5 -26.75 -27.61 -11.15
CA CYS A 5 -25.63 -27.10 -10.39
C CYS A 5 -24.46 -28.07 -10.58
N SER A 6 -23.50 -27.74 -11.44
CA SER A 6 -22.21 -28.41 -11.46
C SER A 6 -21.44 -27.96 -10.21
N SER A 7 -21.35 -28.81 -9.19
CA SER A 7 -20.43 -28.58 -8.08
C SER A 7 -19.01 -28.73 -8.60
N ILE A 8 -18.26 -27.62 -8.64
CA ILE A 8 -16.81 -27.67 -8.77
C ILE A 8 -16.30 -28.14 -7.41
N ASP A 9 -15.90 -29.42 -7.36
CA ASP A 9 -15.17 -30.03 -6.28
C ASP A 9 -13.75 -29.45 -6.31
N LEU A 10 -13.53 -28.37 -5.55
CA LEU A 10 -12.19 -27.91 -5.24
C LEU A 10 -11.63 -28.89 -4.21
N GLY A 11 -11.00 -29.96 -4.71
CA GLY A 11 -10.16 -30.83 -3.90
C GLY A 11 -9.06 -29.99 -3.26
N ILE A 12 -9.24 -29.65 -1.98
CA ILE A 12 -8.22 -29.07 -1.13
C ILE A 12 -7.39 -30.25 -0.61
N ASP A 13 -6.23 -30.45 -1.24
CA ASP A 13 -5.20 -31.35 -0.77
C ASP A 13 -4.60 -30.78 0.54
N PRO A 14 -4.62 -31.51 1.67
CA PRO A 14 -4.19 -31.01 2.97
C PRO A 14 -2.65 -30.93 3.16
N ASP A 15 -1.86 -31.15 2.10
CA ASP A 15 -0.38 -31.08 2.13
C ASP A 15 0.21 -29.82 1.45
N ILE A 16 -0.61 -28.81 1.14
CA ILE A 16 -0.09 -27.52 0.64
C ILE A 16 0.31 -26.65 1.84
N ASP A 17 1.62 -26.58 2.07
CA ASP A 17 2.33 -25.61 2.90
C ASP A 17 1.54 -24.29 3.06
N ASP A 18 1.26 -23.85 4.29
CA ASP A 18 0.60 -22.57 4.67
C ASP A 18 1.44 -21.33 4.27
N ALA A 19 2.24 -21.44 3.21
CA ALA A 19 3.10 -20.41 2.68
C ALA A 19 2.29 -19.46 1.78
N LEU A 20 2.48 -18.16 1.99
CA LEU A 20 1.95 -17.15 1.08
C LEU A 20 2.52 -17.38 -0.33
N PRO A 21 1.73 -17.22 -1.40
CA PRO A 21 2.23 -17.39 -2.75
C PRO A 21 3.34 -16.38 -3.07
N ASP A 22 4.41 -16.81 -3.73
CA ASP A 22 5.58 -15.97 -4.06
C ASP A 22 5.21 -14.65 -4.75
N SER A 23 4.17 -14.66 -5.58
CA SER A 23 3.66 -13.45 -6.24
C SER A 23 3.11 -12.42 -5.26
N LEU A 24 2.44 -12.86 -4.20
CA LEU A 24 1.95 -12.00 -3.13
C LEU A 24 3.12 -11.46 -2.30
N VAL A 25 4.11 -12.31 -1.98
CA VAL A 25 5.32 -11.88 -1.26
C VAL A 25 6.02 -10.76 -2.03
N ASN A 26 6.27 -10.95 -3.33
CA ASN A 26 6.90 -9.95 -4.18
C ASN A 26 6.09 -8.64 -4.26
N ASP A 27 4.76 -8.72 -4.40
CA ASP A 27 3.91 -7.52 -4.46
C ASP A 27 3.91 -6.75 -3.12
N ILE A 28 4.05 -7.46 -1.98
CA ILE A 28 4.16 -6.86 -0.65
C ILE A 28 5.53 -6.21 -0.42
N GLU A 29 6.61 -6.86 -0.86
CA GLU A 29 7.96 -6.28 -0.82
C GLU A 29 8.01 -5.01 -1.66
N LEU A 30 7.45 -5.03 -2.88
CA LEU A 30 7.37 -3.87 -3.74
C LEU A 30 6.56 -2.73 -3.11
N PHE A 31 5.42 -3.05 -2.47
CA PHE A 31 4.64 -2.09 -1.70
C PHE A 31 5.47 -1.47 -0.56
N ALA A 32 6.20 -2.29 0.20
CA ALA A 32 7.04 -1.82 1.30
C ALA A 32 8.17 -0.91 0.82
N ASP A 33 8.82 -1.24 -0.30
CA ASP A 33 9.83 -0.39 -0.93
C ASP A 33 9.28 0.97 -1.36
N HIS A 34 8.10 0.99 -1.98
CA HIS A 34 7.44 2.23 -2.34
C HIS A 34 7.08 3.09 -1.11
N ILE A 35 6.65 2.46 -0.01
CA ILE A 35 6.39 3.17 1.24
C ILE A 35 7.68 3.76 1.82
N ASN A 36 8.76 2.99 1.85
CA ASN A 36 10.06 3.46 2.33
C ASN A 36 10.57 4.64 1.48
N ASN A 37 10.41 4.57 0.16
CA ASN A 37 10.71 5.69 -0.74
C ASN A 37 9.86 6.93 -0.40
N LEU A 38 8.56 6.76 -0.14
CA LEU A 38 7.70 7.87 0.27
C LEU A 38 8.14 8.48 1.60
N LYS A 39 8.45 7.67 2.62
CA LYS A 39 9.01 8.16 3.90
C LYS A 39 10.30 8.95 3.69
N ASN A 40 11.20 8.46 2.83
CA ASN A 40 12.43 9.16 2.50
C ASN A 40 12.17 10.49 1.78
N SER A 41 11.21 10.53 0.86
CA SER A 41 10.81 11.77 0.19
C SER A 41 10.18 12.79 1.14
N LEU A 42 9.62 12.36 2.28
CA LEU A 42 9.09 13.23 3.33
C LEU A 42 10.15 13.60 4.38
N ASN A 43 11.33 13.00 4.37
CA ASN A 43 12.40 13.38 5.29
C ASN A 43 12.93 14.79 4.92
N PRO A 44 12.85 15.79 5.82
CA PRO A 44 13.34 17.14 5.54
C PRO A 44 14.82 17.20 5.14
N ASN A 45 15.62 16.22 5.58
CA ASN A 45 17.04 16.13 5.30
C ASN A 45 17.37 15.30 4.04
N SER A 46 16.36 14.81 3.31
CA SER A 46 16.63 14.03 2.10
C SER A 46 17.18 14.93 0.99
N TYR A 47 18.10 14.38 0.21
CA TYR A 47 18.59 15.03 -0.99
C TYR A 47 17.45 15.19 -2.02
N VAL A 48 17.41 16.36 -2.64
CA VAL A 48 16.57 16.65 -3.81
C VAL A 48 17.54 16.97 -4.96
N PRO A 49 17.49 16.22 -6.08
CA PRO A 49 18.33 16.48 -7.24
C PRO A 49 18.20 17.91 -7.75
N ASP A 50 19.29 18.44 -8.33
CA ASP A 50 19.30 19.78 -8.91
C ASP A 50 18.22 19.92 -9.99
N GLY A 51 17.32 20.89 -9.84
CA GLY A 51 16.21 21.13 -10.75
C GLY A 51 14.91 20.38 -10.42
N GLU A 52 14.91 19.47 -9.44
CA GLU A 52 13.70 18.86 -8.91
C GLU A 52 13.18 19.61 -7.68
N SER A 53 11.89 19.43 -7.39
CA SER A 53 11.27 19.96 -6.16
C SER A 53 10.84 18.83 -5.24
N LYS A 54 10.85 19.12 -3.95
CA LYS A 54 10.31 18.22 -2.91
C LYS A 54 8.88 17.79 -3.21
N CYS A 55 8.06 18.71 -3.72
CA CYS A 55 6.70 18.44 -4.17
C CYS A 55 6.66 17.33 -5.23
N VAL A 56 7.45 17.47 -6.30
CA VAL A 56 7.53 16.48 -7.38
C VAL A 56 7.99 15.12 -6.84
N GLN A 57 9.04 15.10 -6.00
CA GLN A 57 9.56 13.87 -5.41
C GLN A 57 8.51 13.12 -4.56
N VAL A 58 7.81 13.84 -3.68
CA VAL A 58 6.76 13.27 -2.82
C VAL A 58 5.58 12.76 -3.65
N HIS A 59 5.14 13.51 -4.66
CA HIS A 59 4.05 13.08 -5.53
C HIS A 59 4.42 11.88 -6.41
N ALA A 60 5.66 11.79 -6.89
CA ALA A 60 6.14 10.62 -7.63
C ALA A 60 6.14 9.37 -6.73
N ALA A 61 6.67 9.48 -5.50
CA ALA A 61 6.65 8.38 -4.55
C ALA A 61 5.21 7.96 -4.17
N LEU A 62 4.30 8.92 -3.96
CA LEU A 62 2.89 8.62 -3.69
C LEU A 62 2.21 7.89 -4.84
N SER A 63 2.52 8.24 -6.09
CA SER A 63 1.99 7.53 -7.27
C SER A 63 2.37 6.05 -7.26
N LEU A 64 3.62 5.73 -6.90
CA LEU A 64 4.09 4.34 -6.80
C LEU A 64 3.40 3.58 -5.65
N VAL A 65 3.24 4.21 -4.48
CA VAL A 65 2.46 3.63 -3.37
C VAL A 65 1.02 3.38 -3.81
N SER A 66 0.37 4.38 -4.42
CA SER A 66 -1.02 4.27 -4.90
C SER A 66 -1.19 3.18 -5.95
N GLN A 67 -0.20 3.01 -6.82
CA GLN A 67 -0.17 1.95 -7.82
C GLN A 67 -0.06 0.58 -7.14
N SER A 68 0.92 0.38 -6.25
CA SER A 68 1.07 -0.90 -5.53
C SER A 68 -0.16 -1.26 -4.67
N VAL A 69 -0.80 -0.30 -4.00
CA VAL A 69 -2.06 -0.54 -3.28
C VAL A 69 -3.16 -0.97 -4.25
N ARG A 70 -3.29 -0.31 -5.41
CA ARG A 70 -4.26 -0.69 -6.43
C ARG A 70 -4.02 -2.12 -6.91
N ASP A 71 -2.77 -2.48 -7.16
CA ASP A 71 -2.38 -3.81 -7.63
C ASP A 71 -2.72 -4.87 -6.57
N LEU A 72 -2.41 -4.62 -5.30
CA LEU A 72 -2.82 -5.49 -4.18
C LEU A 72 -4.34 -5.68 -4.14
N LEU A 73 -5.10 -4.59 -4.25
CA LEU A 73 -6.57 -4.64 -4.23
C LEU A 73 -7.14 -5.39 -5.44
N VAL A 74 -6.56 -5.24 -6.63
CA VAL A 74 -7.05 -5.88 -7.85
C VAL A 74 -6.74 -7.38 -7.82
N ARG A 75 -5.50 -7.74 -7.47
CA ARG A 75 -5.00 -9.12 -7.54
C ARG A 75 -5.44 -9.96 -6.36
N TYR A 76 -5.60 -9.38 -5.17
CA TYR A 76 -5.89 -10.13 -3.95
C TYR A 76 -7.10 -9.52 -3.20
N PRO A 77 -8.29 -10.15 -3.33
CA PRO A 77 -9.51 -9.66 -2.68
C PRO A 77 -9.40 -9.46 -1.15
N ILE A 78 -8.49 -10.18 -0.48
CA ILE A 78 -8.24 -10.07 0.97
C ILE A 78 -7.87 -8.65 1.42
N PHE A 79 -7.29 -7.81 0.55
CA PHE A 79 -6.97 -6.42 0.90
C PHE A 79 -8.12 -5.45 0.68
N LYS A 80 -9.25 -5.86 0.09
CA LYS A 80 -10.43 -5.00 -0.15
C LYS A 80 -11.22 -4.77 1.14
N THR A 81 -10.54 -4.33 2.19
CA THR A 81 -11.12 -4.06 3.50
C THR A 81 -11.15 -2.56 3.77
N ALA A 82 -12.08 -2.13 4.62
CA ALA A 82 -12.10 -0.75 5.09
C ALA A 82 -10.78 -0.36 5.79
N GLN A 83 -10.13 -1.32 6.46
CA GLN A 83 -8.86 -1.10 7.16
C GLN A 83 -7.72 -0.74 6.22
N VAL A 84 -7.73 -1.19 4.96
CA VAL A 84 -6.73 -0.81 3.95
C VAL A 84 -7.19 0.41 3.14
N LEU A 85 -8.46 0.43 2.72
CA LEU A 85 -9.00 1.48 1.85
C LEU A 85 -9.04 2.86 2.51
N ILE A 86 -9.39 2.94 3.79
CA ILE A 86 -9.47 4.20 4.53
C ILE A 86 -8.09 4.86 4.65
N PRO A 87 -7.04 4.22 5.20
CA PRO A 87 -5.73 4.84 5.32
C PRO A 87 -5.10 5.12 3.95
N ALA A 88 -5.34 4.30 2.92
CA ALA A 88 -4.89 4.60 1.56
C ALA A 88 -5.48 5.91 1.04
N SER A 89 -6.78 6.13 1.23
CA SER A 89 -7.44 7.40 0.88
C SER A 89 -6.90 8.57 1.70
N GLN A 90 -6.80 8.39 3.02
CA GLN A 90 -6.28 9.43 3.93
C GLN A 90 -4.85 9.83 3.59
N LEU A 91 -4.00 8.89 3.18
CA LEU A 91 -2.63 9.16 2.75
C LEU A 91 -2.63 10.12 1.55
N VAL A 92 -3.40 9.82 0.51
CA VAL A 92 -3.54 10.68 -0.69
C VAL A 92 -4.02 12.07 -0.31
N HIS A 93 -5.02 12.17 0.57
CA HIS A 93 -5.52 13.46 1.04
C HIS A 93 -4.48 14.23 1.87
N SER A 94 -3.78 13.55 2.78
CA SER A 94 -2.76 14.19 3.63
C SER A 94 -1.64 14.82 2.81
N ILE A 95 -1.19 14.17 1.73
CA ILE A 95 -0.13 14.69 0.87
C ILE A 95 -0.59 15.89 0.05
N LYS A 96 -1.84 15.88 -0.42
CA LYS A 96 -2.44 17.04 -1.11
C LYS A 96 -2.55 18.27 -0.24
N GLU A 97 -2.60 18.11 1.08
CA GLU A 97 -2.68 19.20 2.06
C GLU A 97 -1.30 19.72 2.51
N ILE A 98 -0.20 19.12 2.05
CA ILE A 98 1.16 19.60 2.36
C ILE A 98 1.40 20.93 1.64
N ASN A 99 1.82 21.94 2.40
CA ASN A 99 2.27 23.21 1.84
C ASN A 99 3.77 23.20 1.55
N PHE A 100 4.16 22.72 0.36
CA PHE A 100 5.57 22.61 -0.04
C PHE A 100 6.33 23.95 -0.11
N GLU A 101 5.65 25.10 -0.06
CA GLU A 101 6.27 26.43 -0.04
C GLU A 101 6.68 26.88 1.37
N ASN A 102 6.19 26.21 2.42
CA ASN A 102 6.51 26.55 3.80
C ASN A 102 7.74 25.77 4.30
N ALA A 103 8.72 26.47 4.88
CA ALA A 103 9.95 25.87 5.41
C ALA A 103 9.73 25.00 6.66
N THR A 104 8.57 25.08 7.31
CA THR A 104 8.25 24.37 8.56
C THR A 104 7.26 23.23 8.36
N ASN A 105 7.40 22.49 7.26
CA ASN A 105 6.48 21.39 6.94
C ASN A 105 6.49 20.31 8.03
N ASP A 106 5.37 20.21 8.74
CA ASP A 106 5.08 19.09 9.63
C ASP A 106 4.45 17.95 8.81
N TYR A 107 5.26 16.94 8.53
CA TYR A 107 4.83 15.72 7.84
C TYR A 107 4.16 14.70 8.77
N GLY A 108 4.01 15.00 10.07
CA GLY A 108 3.55 14.05 11.09
C GLY A 108 2.21 13.41 10.76
N ARG A 109 1.24 14.17 10.25
CA ARG A 109 -0.05 13.62 9.82
C ARG A 109 0.10 12.63 8.66
N THR A 110 0.93 12.95 7.67
CA THR A 110 1.21 12.08 6.53
C THR A 110 1.94 10.82 6.96
N LEU A 111 2.94 10.93 7.82
CA LEU A 111 3.67 9.79 8.39
C LEU A 111 2.73 8.87 9.17
N GLN A 112 1.79 9.41 9.95
CA GLN A 112 0.79 8.61 10.65
C GLN A 112 -0.15 7.87 9.67
N CYS A 113 -0.51 8.49 8.53
CA CYS A 113 -1.28 7.81 7.49
C CYS A 113 -0.49 6.65 6.86
N ILE A 114 0.82 6.82 6.65
CA ILE A 114 1.71 5.78 6.14
C ILE A 114 1.76 4.60 7.12
N GLU A 115 2.01 4.86 8.41
CA GLU A 115 2.07 3.81 9.45
C GLU A 115 0.77 3.00 9.53
N LYS A 116 -0.38 3.67 9.46
CA LYS A 116 -1.69 3.01 9.45
C LYS A 116 -1.88 2.12 8.24
N LEU A 117 -1.44 2.58 7.06
CA LEU A 117 -1.55 1.80 5.83
C LEU A 117 -0.65 0.56 5.86
N GLU A 118 0.61 0.71 6.26
CA GLU A 118 1.53 -0.43 6.43
C GLU A 118 1.00 -1.44 7.45
N ALA A 119 0.53 -0.96 8.61
CA ALA A 119 -0.04 -1.81 9.63
C ALA A 119 -1.29 -2.55 9.16
N ALA A 120 -2.15 -1.90 8.37
CA ALA A 120 -3.34 -2.52 7.80
C ALA A 120 -2.98 -3.65 6.82
N VAL A 121 -2.06 -3.39 5.88
CA VAL A 121 -1.58 -4.40 4.93
C VAL A 121 -0.92 -5.58 5.67
N GLY A 122 -0.04 -5.30 6.63
CA GLY A 122 0.60 -6.34 7.43
C GLY A 122 -0.38 -7.14 8.30
N SER A 123 -1.42 -6.50 8.84
CA SER A 123 -2.46 -7.18 9.62
C SER A 123 -3.33 -8.08 8.73
N THR A 124 -3.65 -7.66 7.50
CA THR A 124 -4.39 -8.49 6.54
C THR A 124 -3.62 -9.77 6.21
N LEU A 125 -2.29 -9.68 6.03
CA LEU A 125 -1.45 -10.87 5.81
C LEU A 125 -1.52 -11.84 6.99
N ARG A 126 -1.43 -11.35 8.23
CA ARG A 126 -1.50 -12.18 9.45
C ARG A 126 -2.85 -12.86 9.68
N LEU A 127 -3.93 -12.33 9.12
CA LEU A 127 -5.26 -12.93 9.19
C LEU A 127 -5.53 -13.91 8.04
N SER A 128 -4.62 -13.98 7.07
CA SER A 128 -4.73 -14.83 5.87
C SER A 128 -3.90 -16.12 5.96
N VAL A 129 -3.12 -16.26 7.04
CA VAL A 129 -2.34 -17.44 7.45
C VAL A 129 -2.91 -17.92 8.78
#